data_AF-A0A2M7PRR0-F1
#
_entry.id   AF-A0A2M7PRR0-F1
#
_cell.length_a   1.000
_cell.length_b   1.000
_cell.length_c   1.000
_cell.angle_alpha   90.00
_cell.angle_beta   90.00
_cell.angle_gamma   90.00
#
_symmetry.space_group_name_H-M   'P 1'
#
loop_
_entity.id
_entity.type
_entity.pdbx_description
1 polymer ?
#
loop_
_entity_poly.entity_id
_entity_poly.type
_entity_poly.pdbx_seq_one_letter_code
_entity_poly.pdbx_strand_id
1 'polypeptide(L)'
;MKRRINVFHYDFMNIKTFYRTCSLLLKFDNVPDFFSKIEIKKLKTISNNSFYLSHNIEYADELSALMYYVIEMIKGFFLFDSMLYNHTISLIESNLPLLQKAYQYIGIVDASISIASLKKGTQGCEPVISLKKELVLKNAYHPLVNNCIKNSITIKDSSIVITGSNMSGKTTFLKTIGINVILSQTINYSFCDYIENPYSNVFTSIVKEDNIEQGNSYFMDELLRANQIFKVLDSTSLPQIILFDEIFKGTNSKDRIALASALLLYLSKMNCIVIVTTHDLDIIDLVYEKYATYFFDNSLFDNILYFDYKIKHGIQSKTNVLELVKSLNFPPAIISDTIKLKQTVKLPIIK
;
A
#
# COMPACT_ATOMS: atom_id res chain seq x y z
N MET A 1 -27.48 10.05 32.33
CA MET A 1 -28.31 10.56 31.22
C MET A 1 -27.64 11.73 30.50
N LYS A 2 -27.34 12.87 31.17
CA LYS A 2 -26.62 14.02 30.57
C LYS A 2 -25.34 13.66 29.78
N ARG A 3 -24.48 12.76 30.29
CA ARG A 3 -23.27 12.32 29.57
C ARG A 3 -23.56 11.58 28.25
N ARG A 4 -24.65 10.80 28.18
CA ARG A 4 -25.06 10.09 26.95
C ARG A 4 -25.66 11.06 25.93
N ILE A 5 -26.42 12.05 26.41
CA ILE A 5 -26.95 13.14 25.60
C ILE A 5 -25.77 13.95 25.02
N ASN A 6 -24.78 14.34 25.81
CA ASN A 6 -23.62 15.10 25.30
C ASN A 6 -22.80 14.35 24.23
N VAL A 7 -22.68 13.01 24.29
CA VAL A 7 -22.05 12.22 23.21
C VAL A 7 -22.93 12.28 21.95
N PHE A 8 -24.24 12.11 22.11
CA PHE A 8 -25.21 12.23 21.02
C PHE A 8 -25.21 13.62 20.35
N HIS A 9 -24.88 14.68 21.09
CA HIS A 9 -24.69 16.04 20.53
C HIS A 9 -23.49 16.13 19.57
N TYR A 10 -22.39 15.44 19.85
CA TYR A 10 -21.21 15.46 18.98
C TYR A 10 -21.47 14.69 17.68
N ASP A 11 -22.18 13.57 17.79
CA ASP A 11 -22.54 12.71 16.65
C ASP A 11 -23.68 13.30 15.80
N PHE A 12 -24.35 14.36 16.28
CA PHE A 12 -25.46 15.03 15.57
C PHE A 12 -25.05 15.57 14.19
N MET A 13 -23.88 16.21 14.10
CA MET A 13 -23.40 16.77 12.82
C MET A 13 -23.21 15.67 11.76
N ASN A 14 -22.86 14.46 12.19
CA ASN A 14 -22.71 13.31 11.32
C ASN A 14 -24.07 12.81 10.82
N ILE A 15 -25.11 12.78 11.67
CA ILE A 15 -26.47 12.36 11.29
C ILE A 15 -27.09 13.33 10.27
N LYS A 16 -26.96 14.64 10.48
CA LYS A 16 -27.50 15.65 9.57
C LYS A 16 -26.80 15.60 8.21
N THR A 17 -25.48 15.42 8.20
CA THR A 17 -24.70 15.26 6.97
C THR A 17 -25.09 13.97 6.26
N PHE A 18 -25.18 12.86 6.99
CA PHE A 18 -25.63 11.56 6.47
C PHE A 18 -27.01 11.66 5.80
N TYR A 19 -27.99 12.30 6.44
CA TYR A 19 -29.31 12.55 5.86
C TYR A 19 -29.24 13.35 4.55
N ARG A 20 -28.45 14.43 4.53
CA ARG A 20 -28.26 15.26 3.33
C ARG A 20 -27.63 14.45 2.19
N THR A 21 -26.63 13.64 2.49
CA THR A 21 -25.98 12.78 1.48
C THR A 21 -26.95 11.73 0.94
N CYS A 22 -27.70 11.04 1.81
CA CYS A 22 -28.72 10.08 1.37
C CYS A 22 -29.79 10.72 0.46
N SER A 23 -30.27 11.91 0.83
CA SER A 23 -31.28 12.63 0.05
C SER A 23 -30.77 13.16 -1.29
N LEU A 24 -29.48 13.46 -1.41
CA LEU A 24 -28.84 13.76 -2.70
C LEU A 24 -28.69 12.51 -3.55
N LEU A 25 -28.22 11.40 -2.97
CA LEU A 25 -28.01 10.15 -3.69
C LEU A 25 -29.32 9.63 -4.31
N LEU A 26 -30.45 9.75 -3.61
CA LEU A 26 -31.76 9.32 -4.12
C LEU A 26 -32.27 10.10 -5.34
N LYS A 27 -31.59 11.17 -5.76
CA LYS A 27 -31.89 11.88 -7.01
C LYS A 27 -31.28 11.22 -8.24
N PHE A 28 -30.40 10.25 -8.06
CA PHE A 28 -29.78 9.52 -9.16
C PHE A 28 -30.59 8.26 -9.50
N ASP A 29 -30.66 7.92 -10.79
CA ASP A 29 -31.51 6.81 -11.28
C ASP A 29 -30.94 5.42 -10.94
N ASN A 30 -29.63 5.30 -10.74
CA ASN A 30 -28.92 4.02 -10.55
C ASN A 30 -28.57 3.72 -9.07
N VAL A 31 -29.51 3.96 -8.17
CA VAL A 31 -29.32 3.72 -6.73
C VAL A 31 -29.86 2.34 -6.37
N PRO A 32 -29.16 1.53 -5.54
CA PRO A 32 -29.63 0.20 -5.16
C PRO A 32 -31.03 0.21 -4.54
N ASP A 33 -31.84 -0.81 -4.82
CA ASP A 33 -33.22 -0.95 -4.33
C ASP A 33 -33.35 -0.89 -2.80
N PHE A 34 -32.33 -1.31 -2.05
CA PHE A 34 -32.38 -1.21 -0.58
C PHE A 34 -32.29 0.24 -0.11
N PHE A 35 -31.62 1.10 -0.89
CA PHE A 35 -31.38 2.50 -0.54
C PHE A 35 -32.62 3.34 -0.85
N SER A 36 -33.39 3.00 -1.89
CA SER A 36 -34.71 3.60 -2.15
C SER A 36 -35.77 3.21 -1.11
N LYS A 37 -35.63 2.04 -0.47
CA LYS A 37 -36.47 1.59 0.67
C LYS A 37 -36.19 2.35 1.97
N ILE A 38 -35.14 3.16 2.02
CA ILE A 38 -34.88 4.00 3.19
C ILE A 38 -35.96 5.07 3.23
N GLU A 39 -36.83 4.99 4.23
CA GLU A 39 -37.80 6.05 4.48
C GLU A 39 -37.07 7.33 4.90
N ILE A 40 -36.76 8.19 3.91
CA ILE A 40 -36.14 9.51 4.10
C ILE A 40 -36.88 10.31 5.18
N LYS A 41 -38.20 10.13 5.29
CA LYS A 41 -39.02 10.76 6.33
C LYS A 41 -38.57 10.38 7.74
N LYS A 42 -38.25 9.10 8.00
CA LYS A 42 -37.72 8.64 9.30
C LYS A 42 -36.34 9.22 9.59
N LEU A 43 -35.46 9.27 8.59
CA LEU A 43 -34.14 9.91 8.71
C LEU A 43 -34.24 11.42 8.98
N LYS A 44 -35.22 12.09 8.35
CA LYS A 44 -35.52 13.50 8.58
C LYS A 44 -35.98 13.72 10.02
N THR A 45 -36.85 12.85 10.54
CA THR A 45 -37.27 12.88 11.95
C THR A 45 -36.09 12.70 12.90
N ILE A 46 -35.23 11.70 12.65
CA ILE A 46 -34.00 11.48 13.43
C ILE A 46 -33.10 12.73 13.38
N SER A 47 -32.88 13.32 12.20
CA SER A 47 -32.10 14.54 12.02
C SER A 47 -32.73 15.77 12.68
N ASN A 48 -34.05 15.87 12.74
CA ASN A 48 -34.74 16.99 13.38
C ASN A 48 -34.71 16.87 14.90
N ASN A 49 -35.01 15.69 15.45
CA ASN A 49 -35.01 15.45 16.90
C ASN A 49 -33.62 15.68 17.49
N SER A 50 -32.59 15.22 16.79
CA SER A 50 -31.20 15.44 17.19
C SER A 50 -30.78 16.92 17.11
N PHE A 51 -31.34 17.71 16.18
CA PHE A 51 -31.16 19.16 16.16
C PHE A 51 -31.72 19.83 17.41
N TYR A 52 -32.97 19.50 17.79
CA TYR A 52 -33.63 20.06 18.97
C TYR A 52 -32.94 19.70 20.28
N LEU A 53 -32.40 18.48 20.38
CA LEU A 53 -31.57 18.08 21.52
C LEU A 53 -30.27 18.89 21.54
N SER A 54 -29.66 19.13 20.38
CA SER A 54 -28.32 19.71 20.26
C SER A 54 -28.21 21.24 20.45
N HIS A 55 -29.32 21.96 20.36
CA HIS A 55 -29.31 23.40 20.16
C HIS A 55 -29.10 24.16 21.47
N ASN A 56 -27.88 24.68 21.69
CA ASN A 56 -27.61 25.72 22.67
C ASN A 56 -27.84 27.08 21.99
N ILE A 57 -28.78 27.87 22.51
CA ILE A 57 -29.09 29.19 21.97
C ILE A 57 -28.09 30.21 22.55
N GLU A 58 -27.41 30.95 21.68
CA GLU A 58 -26.69 32.18 22.08
C GLU A 58 -27.72 33.32 22.19
N TYR A 59 -27.81 33.94 23.36
CA TYR A 59 -28.81 34.98 23.63
C TYR A 59 -28.36 36.34 23.11
N ALA A 60 -29.28 37.02 22.42
CA ALA A 60 -29.06 38.37 21.91
C ALA A 60 -29.49 39.46 22.92
N ASP A 61 -30.41 39.16 23.85
CA ASP A 61 -30.92 40.10 24.87
C ASP A 61 -31.47 39.41 26.15
N GLU A 62 -31.86 40.18 27.17
CA GLU A 62 -32.39 39.67 28.43
C GLU A 62 -33.78 39.01 28.30
N LEU A 63 -34.62 39.50 27.38
CA LEU A 63 -35.97 38.97 27.16
C LEU A 63 -35.91 37.54 26.58
N SER A 64 -35.00 37.31 25.63
CA SER A 64 -34.74 36.01 25.02
C SER A 64 -34.14 35.02 26.02
N ALA A 65 -33.30 35.48 26.94
CA ALA A 65 -32.81 34.65 28.04
C ALA A 65 -33.95 34.20 28.97
N LEU A 66 -34.85 35.12 29.36
CA LEU A 66 -35.98 34.78 30.23
C LEU A 66 -36.96 33.81 29.56
N MET A 67 -37.28 34.03 28.28
CA MET A 67 -38.10 33.10 27.49
C MET A 67 -37.45 31.72 27.36
N TYR A 68 -36.12 31.66 27.20
CA TYR A 68 -35.41 30.39 27.18
C TYR A 68 -35.54 29.63 28.50
N TYR A 69 -35.35 30.28 29.64
CA TYR A 69 -35.48 29.61 30.94
C TYR A 69 -36.89 29.06 31.15
N VAL A 70 -37.93 29.78 30.71
CA VAL A 70 -39.32 29.29 30.74
C VAL A 70 -39.46 28.04 29.86
N ILE A 71 -38.91 28.05 28.65
CA ILE A 71 -38.93 26.90 27.73
C ILE A 71 -38.16 25.71 28.34
N GLU A 72 -37.00 25.91 28.93
CA GLU A 72 -36.21 24.87 29.58
C GLU A 72 -36.92 24.29 30.82
N MET A 73 -37.64 25.11 31.59
CA MET A 73 -38.47 24.62 32.68
C MET A 73 -39.60 23.72 32.16
N ILE A 74 -40.27 24.12 31.08
CA ILE A 74 -41.30 23.30 30.43
C ILE A 74 -40.67 22.00 29.89
N LYS A 75 -39.53 22.07 29.21
CA LYS A 75 -38.79 20.90 28.73
C LYS A 75 -38.42 19.94 29.86
N GLY A 76 -37.92 20.47 30.97
CA GLY A 76 -37.55 19.72 32.15
C GLY A 76 -38.75 19.06 32.82
N PHE A 77 -39.86 19.78 32.99
CA PHE A 77 -41.07 19.27 33.64
C PHE A 77 -41.68 18.08 32.88
N PHE A 78 -41.76 18.16 31.57
CA PHE A 78 -42.29 17.09 30.72
C PHE A 78 -41.23 16.07 30.28
N LEU A 79 -39.98 16.22 30.74
CA LEU A 79 -38.84 15.37 30.33
C LEU A 79 -38.70 15.26 28.81
N PHE A 80 -39.00 16.34 28.07
CA PHE A 80 -39.07 16.36 26.61
C PHE A 80 -37.79 15.83 25.96
N ASP A 81 -36.61 16.24 26.44
CA ASP A 81 -35.33 15.78 25.90
C ASP A 81 -35.12 14.28 26.10
N SER A 82 -35.59 13.74 27.22
CA SER A 82 -35.50 12.30 27.50
C SER A 82 -36.45 11.49 26.62
N MET A 83 -37.67 11.99 26.40
CA MET A 83 -38.62 11.37 25.48
C MET A 83 -38.11 11.41 24.03
N LEU A 84 -37.63 12.56 23.58
CA LEU A 84 -37.06 12.74 22.24
C LEU A 84 -35.83 11.87 22.02
N TYR A 85 -34.92 11.80 23.00
CA TYR A 85 -33.75 10.93 22.94
C TYR A 85 -34.16 9.46 22.81
N ASN A 86 -35.01 8.95 23.70
CA ASN A 86 -35.43 7.55 23.67
C ASN A 86 -36.18 7.20 22.38
N HIS A 87 -37.05 8.08 21.89
CA HIS A 87 -37.74 7.90 20.62
C HIS A 87 -36.75 7.84 19.45
N THR A 88 -35.74 8.71 19.44
CA THR A 88 -34.72 8.74 18.39
C THR A 88 -33.83 7.50 18.42
N ILE A 89 -33.41 7.04 19.60
CA ILE A 89 -32.66 5.79 19.76
C ILE A 89 -33.49 4.60 19.28
N SER A 90 -34.76 4.49 19.68
CA SER A 90 -35.65 3.42 19.23
C SER A 90 -35.82 3.40 17.69
N LEU A 91 -35.91 4.58 17.06
CA LEU A 91 -35.93 4.69 15.60
C LEU A 91 -34.62 4.25 14.95
N ILE A 92 -33.47 4.58 15.54
CA ILE A 92 -32.16 4.13 15.06
C ILE A 92 -32.03 2.62 15.20
N GLU A 93 -32.32 2.06 16.38
CA GLU A 93 -32.21 0.62 16.68
C GLU A 93 -33.10 -0.21 15.77
N SER A 94 -34.35 0.21 15.55
CA SER A 94 -35.30 -0.47 14.65
C SER A 94 -34.88 -0.44 13.18
N ASN A 95 -33.99 0.48 12.78
CA ASN A 95 -33.54 0.64 11.39
C ASN A 95 -32.02 0.43 11.23
N LEU A 96 -31.34 -0.05 12.26
CA LEU A 96 -29.87 -0.14 12.31
C LEU A 96 -29.28 -0.91 11.11
N PRO A 97 -29.83 -2.07 10.68
CA PRO A 97 -29.29 -2.80 9.53
C PRO A 97 -29.37 -2.01 8.22
N LEU A 98 -30.44 -1.23 8.02
CA LEU A 98 -30.61 -0.38 6.83
C LEU A 98 -29.67 0.83 6.87
N LEU A 99 -29.53 1.45 8.03
CA LEU A 99 -28.61 2.58 8.25
C LEU A 99 -27.15 2.18 7.97
N GLN A 100 -26.73 1.01 8.47
CA GLN A 100 -25.39 0.48 8.22
C GLN A 100 -25.13 0.24 6.73
N LYS A 101 -26.10 -0.33 6.01
CA LYS A 101 -25.99 -0.52 4.55
C LYS A 101 -25.89 0.81 3.80
N ALA A 102 -26.69 1.81 4.19
CA ALA A 102 -26.58 3.14 3.59
C ALA A 102 -25.23 3.80 3.86
N TYR A 103 -24.71 3.66 5.08
CA TYR A 103 -23.41 4.21 5.45
C TYR A 103 -22.28 3.57 4.63
N GLN A 104 -22.29 2.24 4.49
CA GLN A 104 -21.36 1.53 3.62
C GLN A 104 -21.49 1.96 2.16
N TYR A 105 -22.71 2.12 1.65
CA TYR A 105 -22.93 2.56 0.28
C TYR A 105 -22.40 3.98 0.02
N ILE A 106 -22.64 4.92 0.95
CA ILE A 106 -22.03 6.26 0.88
C ILE A 106 -20.50 6.14 0.83
N GLY A 107 -19.91 5.29 1.65
CA GLY A 107 -18.46 5.02 1.62
C GLY A 107 -17.98 4.47 0.27
N ILE A 108 -18.75 3.58 -0.38
CA ILE A 108 -18.44 3.09 -1.72
C ILE A 108 -18.50 4.22 -2.75
N VAL A 109 -19.52 5.09 -2.69
CA VAL A 109 -19.66 6.23 -3.59
C VAL A 109 -18.48 7.20 -3.42
N ASP A 110 -18.14 7.54 -2.18
CA ASP A 110 -17.02 8.43 -1.86
C ASP A 110 -15.67 7.87 -2.35
N ALA A 111 -15.41 6.58 -2.09
CA ALA A 111 -14.24 5.89 -2.63
C ALA A 111 -14.24 5.89 -4.17
N SER A 112 -15.40 5.68 -4.80
CA SER A 112 -15.54 5.69 -6.27
C SER A 112 -15.24 7.05 -6.87
N ILE A 113 -15.72 8.14 -6.25
CA ILE A 113 -15.42 9.52 -6.65
C ILE A 113 -13.92 9.78 -6.51
N SER A 114 -13.32 9.34 -5.41
CA SER A 114 -11.88 9.47 -5.17
C SER A 114 -11.04 8.73 -6.22
N ILE A 115 -11.43 7.50 -6.57
CA ILE A 115 -10.78 6.71 -7.63
C ILE A 115 -10.95 7.39 -8.99
N ALA A 116 -12.15 7.89 -9.31
CA ALA A 116 -12.40 8.61 -10.57
C ALA A 116 -11.56 9.88 -10.68
N SER A 117 -11.42 10.63 -9.57
CA SER A 117 -10.55 11.81 -9.49
C SER A 117 -9.08 11.43 -9.73
N LEU A 118 -8.59 10.37 -9.07
CA LEU A 118 -7.24 9.85 -9.27
C LEU A 118 -6.97 9.45 -10.73
N LYS A 119 -7.88 8.70 -11.34
CA LYS A 119 -7.81 8.26 -12.75
C LYS A 119 -7.74 9.46 -13.70
N LYS A 120 -8.52 10.52 -13.42
CA LYS A 120 -8.53 11.75 -14.25
C LYS A 120 -7.27 12.60 -14.06
N GLY A 121 -6.71 12.61 -12.84
CA GLY A 121 -5.57 13.45 -12.48
C GLY A 121 -4.19 12.84 -12.75
N THR A 122 -4.11 11.59 -13.20
CA THR A 122 -2.84 10.86 -13.36
C THR A 122 -2.78 10.12 -14.70
N GLN A 123 -1.58 9.73 -15.11
CA GLN A 123 -1.36 8.93 -16.33
C GLN A 123 -1.25 7.45 -15.94
N GLY A 124 -2.23 6.65 -16.32
CA GLY A 124 -2.24 5.23 -16.01
C GLY A 124 -3.18 4.47 -16.91
N CYS A 125 -3.40 3.20 -16.60
CA CYS A 125 -4.26 2.32 -17.36
C CYS A 125 -5.20 1.51 -16.46
N GLU A 126 -6.26 1.00 -17.08
CA GLU A 126 -7.04 -0.08 -16.47
C GLU A 126 -6.33 -1.41 -16.74
N PRO A 127 -6.22 -2.27 -15.71
CA PRO A 127 -5.44 -3.49 -15.78
C PRO A 127 -6.15 -4.64 -16.49
N VAL A 128 -5.36 -5.60 -16.99
CA VAL A 128 -5.84 -6.92 -17.39
C VAL A 128 -5.47 -7.93 -16.31
N ILE A 129 -6.47 -8.42 -15.58
CA ILE A 129 -6.26 -9.44 -14.53
C ILE A 129 -6.49 -10.82 -15.14
N SER A 130 -5.50 -11.72 -15.02
CA SER A 130 -5.61 -13.10 -15.48
C SER A 130 -5.37 -14.10 -14.33
N LEU A 131 -5.52 -15.39 -14.61
CA LEU A 131 -5.10 -16.46 -13.68
C LEU A 131 -3.75 -17.07 -14.06
N LYS A 132 -3.10 -16.52 -15.11
CA LYS A 132 -1.82 -17.03 -15.59
C LYS A 132 -0.70 -16.50 -14.71
N LYS A 133 0.34 -17.31 -14.54
CA LYS A 133 1.59 -16.95 -13.86
C LYS A 133 2.46 -16.04 -14.76
N GLU A 134 1.90 -14.91 -15.20
CA GLU A 134 2.53 -13.95 -16.10
C GLU A 134 2.35 -12.52 -15.57
N LEU A 135 3.42 -11.74 -15.52
CA LEU A 135 3.39 -10.34 -15.14
C LEU A 135 4.01 -9.47 -16.23
N VAL A 136 3.22 -8.56 -16.79
CA VAL A 136 3.65 -7.60 -17.80
C VAL A 136 3.38 -6.20 -17.27
N LEU A 137 4.39 -5.35 -17.22
CA LEU A 137 4.24 -3.91 -17.02
C LEU A 137 4.97 -3.15 -18.12
N LYS A 138 4.29 -2.18 -18.74
CA LYS A 138 4.92 -1.25 -19.70
C LYS A 138 4.97 0.13 -19.11
N ASN A 139 6.17 0.71 -19.08
CA ASN A 139 6.43 2.08 -18.63
C ASN A 139 5.80 2.40 -17.26
N ALA A 140 5.89 1.46 -16.31
CA ALA A 140 5.44 1.64 -14.95
C ALA A 140 6.31 2.63 -14.18
N TYR A 141 5.68 3.39 -13.29
CA TYR A 141 6.34 4.35 -12.42
C TYR A 141 5.75 4.35 -11.01
N HIS A 142 6.52 4.86 -10.06
CA HIS A 142 6.08 5.00 -8.68
C HIS A 142 5.36 6.34 -8.50
N PRO A 143 4.07 6.37 -8.09
CA PRO A 143 3.29 7.61 -8.02
C PRO A 143 3.81 8.64 -7.02
N LEU A 144 4.50 8.18 -5.95
CA LEU A 144 5.08 9.06 -4.93
C LEU A 144 6.52 9.53 -5.23
N VAL A 145 7.09 9.14 -6.36
CA VAL A 145 8.44 9.57 -6.75
C VAL A 145 8.33 10.65 -7.81
N ASN A 146 8.78 11.86 -7.50
CA ASN A 146 8.78 12.96 -8.45
C ASN A 146 9.72 12.66 -9.63
N ASN A 147 9.26 12.98 -10.86
CA ASN A 147 10.00 12.72 -12.10
C ASN A 147 10.50 11.28 -12.21
N CYS A 148 9.68 10.30 -11.77
CA CYS A 148 10.04 8.89 -11.77
C CYS A 148 10.35 8.39 -13.19
N ILE A 149 11.51 7.76 -13.35
CA ILE A 149 11.89 7.12 -14.61
C ILE A 149 11.03 5.85 -14.81
N LYS A 150 10.20 5.89 -15.86
CA LYS A 150 9.31 4.77 -16.24
C LYS A 150 10.12 3.54 -16.65
N ASN A 151 9.75 2.36 -16.18
CA ASN A 151 10.41 1.10 -16.49
C ASN A 151 9.41 0.03 -16.96
N SER A 152 9.85 -0.87 -17.82
CA SER A 152 9.04 -1.96 -18.37
C SER A 152 9.64 -3.31 -17.97
N ILE A 153 8.78 -4.29 -17.70
CA ILE A 153 9.20 -5.65 -17.37
C ILE A 153 8.18 -6.65 -17.89
N THR A 154 8.66 -7.80 -18.33
CA THR A 154 7.83 -8.94 -18.73
C THR A 154 8.39 -10.18 -18.08
N ILE A 155 7.55 -10.84 -17.30
CA ILE A 155 7.88 -12.03 -16.53
C ILE A 155 6.93 -13.12 -16.98
N LYS A 156 7.44 -14.09 -17.72
CA LYS A 156 6.70 -15.26 -18.22
C LYS A 156 7.50 -16.49 -17.88
N ASP A 157 6.89 -17.44 -17.18
CA ASP A 157 7.45 -18.76 -16.86
C ASP A 157 8.78 -18.79 -16.06
N SER A 158 9.37 -17.63 -15.74
CA SER A 158 10.60 -17.49 -14.96
C SER A 158 10.43 -16.47 -13.84
N SER A 159 11.19 -16.58 -12.76
CA SER A 159 11.35 -15.52 -11.77
C SER A 159 12.50 -14.57 -12.17
N ILE A 160 12.72 -13.48 -11.44
CA ILE A 160 13.74 -12.47 -11.79
C ILE A 160 14.68 -12.18 -10.62
N VAL A 161 15.98 -12.12 -10.92
CA VAL A 161 17.00 -11.55 -10.04
C VAL A 161 17.48 -10.21 -10.61
N ILE A 162 17.50 -9.17 -9.76
CA ILE A 162 17.89 -7.81 -10.11
C ILE A 162 19.15 -7.42 -9.34
N THR A 163 20.18 -6.97 -10.05
CA THR A 163 21.44 -6.50 -9.47
C THR A 163 21.71 -5.03 -9.76
N GLY A 164 22.80 -4.51 -9.21
CA GLY A 164 23.23 -3.12 -9.34
C GLY A 164 23.64 -2.53 -8.01
N SER A 165 24.30 -1.37 -8.00
CA SER A 165 24.79 -0.74 -6.78
C SER A 165 23.66 -0.27 -5.85
N ASN A 166 24.01 0.07 -4.61
CA ASN A 166 23.11 0.82 -3.75
C ASN A 166 22.74 2.14 -4.44
N MET A 167 21.52 2.62 -4.19
CA MET A 167 20.96 3.86 -4.76
C MET A 167 20.62 3.82 -6.27
N SER A 168 20.82 2.69 -6.97
CA SER A 168 20.50 2.59 -8.42
C SER A 168 19.01 2.45 -8.74
N GLY A 169 18.14 2.41 -7.73
CA GLY A 169 16.68 2.35 -7.90
C GLY A 169 16.03 0.97 -7.75
N LYS A 170 16.81 -0.07 -7.41
CA LYS A 170 16.31 -1.46 -7.22
C LYS A 170 15.07 -1.57 -6.30
N THR A 171 15.17 -1.07 -5.07
CA THR A 171 14.07 -1.09 -4.10
C THR A 171 12.87 -0.28 -4.57
N THR A 172 13.11 0.88 -5.21
CA THR A 172 12.04 1.72 -5.78
C THR A 172 11.32 0.98 -6.90
N PHE A 173 12.04 0.23 -7.74
CA PHE A 173 11.46 -0.59 -8.79
C PHE A 173 10.63 -1.76 -8.24
N LEU A 174 11.13 -2.47 -7.21
CA LEU A 174 10.33 -3.48 -6.49
C LEU A 174 9.02 -2.89 -5.95
N LYS A 175 9.08 -1.75 -5.25
CA LYS A 175 7.90 -1.04 -4.74
C LYS A 175 6.96 -0.60 -5.87
N THR A 176 7.51 -0.19 -7.01
CA THR A 176 6.74 0.18 -8.21
C THR A 176 5.93 -1.01 -8.73
N ILE A 177 6.53 -2.20 -8.83
CA ILE A 177 5.80 -3.40 -9.23
C ILE A 177 4.71 -3.72 -8.21
N GLY A 178 5.05 -3.77 -6.92
CA GLY A 178 4.11 -4.12 -5.85
C GLY A 178 2.90 -3.19 -5.82
N ILE A 179 3.10 -1.87 -5.87
CA ILE A 179 1.99 -0.92 -5.80
C ILE A 179 1.10 -1.00 -7.05
N ASN A 180 1.67 -1.20 -8.24
CA ASN A 180 0.90 -1.32 -9.48
C ASN A 180 0.02 -2.58 -9.49
N VAL A 181 0.55 -3.70 -8.98
CA VAL A 181 -0.18 -4.97 -8.83
C VAL A 181 -1.26 -4.90 -7.73
N ILE A 182 -1.01 -4.20 -6.63
CA ILE A 182 -2.03 -4.05 -5.57
C ILE A 182 -3.18 -3.17 -6.08
N LEU A 183 -2.87 -2.05 -6.72
CA LEU A 183 -3.87 -1.10 -7.20
C LEU A 183 -4.68 -1.66 -8.39
N SER A 184 -4.06 -2.47 -9.26
CA SER A 184 -4.79 -3.12 -10.35
C SER A 184 -5.97 -3.95 -9.83
N GLN A 185 -5.75 -4.70 -8.76
CA GLN A 185 -6.72 -5.64 -8.20
C GLN A 185 -7.72 -4.98 -7.24
N THR A 186 -7.41 -3.81 -6.69
CA THR A 186 -8.24 -3.16 -5.65
C THR A 186 -9.09 -2.01 -6.19
N ILE A 187 -8.54 -1.18 -7.08
CA ILE A 187 -9.22 0.02 -7.60
C ILE A 187 -9.32 0.04 -9.13
N ASN A 188 -8.99 -1.08 -9.79
CA ASN A 188 -9.01 -1.23 -11.24
C ASN A 188 -8.17 -0.12 -11.94
N TYR A 189 -6.96 0.14 -11.43
CA TYR A 189 -6.08 1.18 -11.96
C TYR A 189 -4.60 0.93 -11.62
N SER A 190 -3.70 1.28 -12.53
CA SER A 190 -2.25 1.20 -12.32
C SER A 190 -1.51 2.37 -12.98
N PHE A 191 -0.41 2.80 -12.36
CA PHE A 191 0.49 3.88 -12.81
C PHE A 191 1.51 3.36 -13.84
N CYS A 192 0.99 2.96 -14.99
CA CYS A 192 1.76 2.44 -16.12
C CYS A 192 0.95 2.58 -17.42
N ASP A 193 1.59 2.39 -18.57
CA ASP A 193 0.92 2.47 -19.87
C ASP A 193 0.14 1.17 -20.17
N TYR A 194 0.57 0.04 -19.61
CA TYR A 194 -0.12 -1.25 -19.69
C TYR A 194 0.30 -2.15 -18.54
N ILE A 195 -0.66 -2.89 -17.96
CA ILE A 195 -0.40 -3.96 -17.01
C ILE A 195 -1.27 -5.19 -17.31
N GLU A 196 -0.64 -6.36 -17.25
CA GLU A 196 -1.30 -7.65 -17.18
C GLU A 196 -0.69 -8.44 -16.01
N ASN A 197 -1.50 -8.86 -15.05
CA ASN A 197 -1.01 -9.53 -13.85
C ASN A 197 -1.95 -10.65 -13.38
N PRO A 198 -1.44 -11.67 -12.66
CA PRO A 198 -2.31 -12.63 -12.01
C PRO A 198 -3.14 -11.97 -10.92
N TYR A 199 -4.36 -12.48 -10.71
CA TYR A 199 -5.04 -12.31 -9.43
C TYR A 199 -4.24 -13.04 -8.35
N SER A 200 -3.61 -12.28 -7.45
CA SER A 200 -2.53 -12.75 -6.59
C SER A 200 -2.41 -11.93 -5.31
N ASN A 201 -1.97 -12.59 -4.23
CA ASN A 201 -1.44 -11.83 -3.09
C ASN A 201 -0.03 -11.37 -3.41
N VAL A 202 0.35 -10.22 -2.84
CA VAL A 202 1.69 -9.66 -2.94
C VAL A 202 2.38 -9.80 -1.59
N PHE A 203 3.43 -10.60 -1.55
CA PHE A 203 4.30 -10.74 -0.39
C PHE A 203 5.55 -9.89 -0.55
N THR A 204 5.99 -9.25 0.52
CA THR A 204 7.19 -8.42 0.50
C THR A 204 8.10 -8.72 1.68
N SER A 205 9.37 -8.93 1.42
CA SER A 205 10.44 -8.76 2.42
C SER A 205 11.28 -7.57 1.98
N ILE A 206 10.70 -6.37 2.11
CA ILE A 206 11.36 -5.09 1.86
C ILE A 206 11.50 -4.43 3.22
N VAL A 207 12.71 -4.41 3.76
CA VAL A 207 12.99 -3.91 5.11
C VAL A 207 12.69 -2.41 5.18
N LYS A 208 11.99 -1.98 6.23
CA LYS A 208 11.95 -0.58 6.67
C LYS A 208 13.02 -0.37 7.73
N GLU A 209 13.53 0.85 7.82
CA GLU A 209 14.51 1.29 8.84
C GLU A 209 14.14 0.84 10.26
N ASP A 210 15.19 0.73 11.07
CA ASP A 210 15.30 -0.11 12.25
C ASP A 210 14.15 0.02 13.26
N ASN A 211 13.46 -1.09 13.54
CA ASN A 211 12.65 -1.23 14.75
C ASN A 211 13.51 -1.91 15.82
N ILE A 212 14.23 -1.10 16.59
CA ILE A 212 15.00 -1.54 17.77
C ILE A 212 14.10 -2.19 18.85
N GLU A 213 12.78 -1.98 18.76
CA GLU A 213 11.79 -2.35 19.78
C GLU A 213 11.31 -3.82 19.73
N GLN A 214 11.67 -4.62 18.72
CA GLN A 214 11.29 -6.03 18.67
C GLN A 214 12.49 -6.91 19.01
N GLY A 215 12.45 -7.59 20.16
CA GLY A 215 13.53 -8.44 20.68
C GLY A 215 13.89 -9.69 19.86
N ASN A 216 13.49 -9.77 18.59
CA ASN A 216 13.90 -10.81 17.65
C ASN A 216 15.05 -10.29 16.77
N SER A 217 15.97 -11.17 16.36
CA SER A 217 16.97 -10.79 15.36
C SER A 217 16.29 -10.58 13.99
N TYR A 218 16.75 -9.59 13.22
CA TYR A 218 16.27 -9.33 11.85
C TYR A 218 16.16 -10.58 10.99
N PHE A 219 17.14 -11.48 11.13
CA PHE A 219 17.18 -12.75 10.44
C PHE A 219 16.00 -13.67 10.81
N MET A 220 15.63 -13.73 12.10
CA MET A 220 14.50 -14.55 12.54
C MET A 220 13.17 -14.02 11.98
N ASP A 221 12.99 -12.70 11.92
CA ASP A 221 11.79 -12.12 11.34
C ASP A 221 11.69 -12.40 9.83
N GLU A 222 12.81 -12.39 9.10
CA GLU A 222 12.84 -12.82 7.69
C GLU A 222 12.48 -14.30 7.52
N LEU A 223 12.97 -15.18 8.41
CA LEU A 223 12.59 -16.60 8.41
C LEU A 223 11.09 -16.80 8.70
N LEU A 224 10.55 -16.06 9.67
CA LEU A 224 9.12 -16.12 10.00
C LEU A 224 8.25 -15.62 8.83
N ARG A 225 8.66 -14.56 8.12
CA ARG A 225 8.00 -14.09 6.89
C ARG A 225 8.05 -15.13 5.78
N ALA A 226 9.21 -15.77 5.55
CA ALA A 226 9.33 -16.86 4.58
C ALA A 226 8.39 -18.03 4.93
N ASN A 227 8.29 -18.41 6.21
CA ASN A 227 7.36 -19.43 6.68
C ASN A 227 5.88 -19.07 6.45
N GLN A 228 5.51 -17.80 6.58
CA GLN A 228 4.15 -17.35 6.26
C GLN A 228 3.84 -17.49 4.77
N ILE A 229 4.81 -17.18 3.89
CA ILE A 229 4.67 -17.36 2.45
C ILE A 229 4.38 -18.82 2.11
N PHE A 230 5.10 -19.78 2.70
CA PHE A 230 4.88 -21.21 2.45
C PHE A 230 3.46 -21.66 2.82
N LYS A 231 2.96 -21.25 3.99
CA LYS A 231 1.58 -21.58 4.40
C LYS A 231 0.53 -21.09 3.41
N VAL A 232 0.75 -19.92 2.79
CA VAL A 232 -0.17 -19.41 1.78
C VAL A 232 -0.01 -20.18 0.47
N LEU A 233 1.22 -20.45 0.03
CA LEU A 233 1.47 -21.23 -1.20
C LEU A 233 0.84 -22.63 -1.15
N ASP A 234 0.82 -23.26 0.03
CA ASP A 234 0.20 -24.58 0.22
C ASP A 234 -1.34 -24.54 0.27
N SER A 235 -1.94 -23.38 0.56
CA SER A 235 -3.39 -23.26 0.77
C SER A 235 -4.16 -22.71 -0.42
N THR A 236 -3.48 -22.30 -1.49
CA THR A 236 -4.12 -21.70 -2.66
C THR A 236 -3.52 -22.18 -3.98
N SER A 237 -4.38 -22.32 -4.99
CA SER A 237 -3.96 -22.60 -6.37
C SER A 237 -3.66 -21.31 -7.16
N LEU A 238 -3.96 -20.13 -6.60
CA LEU A 238 -3.71 -18.85 -7.27
C LEU A 238 -2.20 -18.57 -7.38
N PRO A 239 -1.73 -17.97 -8.48
CA PRO A 239 -0.36 -17.48 -8.55
C PRO A 239 -0.10 -16.44 -7.45
N GLN A 240 1.06 -16.49 -6.80
CA GLN A 240 1.48 -15.48 -5.81
C GLN A 240 2.59 -14.60 -6.39
N ILE A 241 2.69 -13.34 -5.96
CA ILE A 241 3.81 -12.46 -6.29
C ILE A 241 4.63 -12.22 -5.03
N ILE A 242 5.93 -12.47 -5.10
CA ILE A 242 6.85 -12.36 -3.97
C ILE A 242 7.99 -11.41 -4.33
N LEU A 243 8.14 -10.36 -3.52
CA LEU A 243 9.11 -9.28 -3.70
C LEU A 243 10.13 -9.35 -2.56
N PHE A 244 11.38 -9.60 -2.91
CA PHE A 244 12.47 -9.73 -1.97
C PHE A 244 13.50 -8.63 -2.17
N ASP A 245 13.81 -7.87 -1.12
CA ASP A 245 14.88 -6.87 -1.15
C ASP A 245 16.06 -7.31 -0.29
N GLU A 246 17.09 -7.85 -0.93
CA GLU A 246 18.32 -8.33 -0.28
C GLU A 246 18.06 -9.30 0.90
N ILE A 247 17.60 -10.50 0.59
CA ILE A 247 17.16 -11.54 1.54
C ILE A 247 18.28 -11.94 2.52
N PHE A 248 17.93 -12.15 3.80
CA PHE A 248 18.80 -12.79 4.81
C PHE A 248 20.06 -11.99 5.13
N LYS A 249 19.98 -10.66 5.09
CA LYS A 249 21.09 -9.74 5.42
C LYS A 249 21.71 -9.97 6.81
N GLY A 250 20.96 -10.51 7.77
CA GLY A 250 21.35 -10.63 9.18
C GLY A 250 22.23 -11.84 9.54
N THR A 251 22.80 -12.58 8.58
CA THR A 251 23.65 -13.76 8.83
C THR A 251 24.96 -13.73 8.03
N ASN A 252 25.84 -14.70 8.27
CA ASN A 252 27.12 -14.85 7.56
C ASN A 252 26.90 -14.98 6.05
N SER A 253 27.81 -14.41 5.25
CA SER A 253 27.68 -14.37 3.78
C SER A 253 27.49 -15.74 3.14
N LYS A 254 28.22 -16.76 3.60
CA LYS A 254 28.08 -18.14 3.10
C LYS A 254 26.70 -18.73 3.38
N ASP A 255 26.24 -18.59 4.63
CA ASP A 255 24.93 -19.10 5.05
C ASP A 255 23.81 -18.35 4.32
N ARG A 256 23.96 -17.03 4.15
CA ARG A 256 23.04 -16.17 3.39
C ARG A 256 22.92 -16.63 1.95
N ILE A 257 24.03 -16.77 1.23
CA ILE A 257 24.03 -17.18 -0.19
C ILE A 257 23.41 -18.57 -0.33
N ALA A 258 23.81 -19.53 0.50
CA ALA A 258 23.30 -20.90 0.45
C ALA A 258 21.79 -20.96 0.72
N LEU A 259 21.34 -20.31 1.81
CA LEU A 259 19.94 -20.32 2.20
C LEU A 259 19.05 -19.56 1.21
N ALA A 260 19.48 -18.37 0.77
CA ALA A 260 18.74 -17.58 -0.21
C ALA A 260 18.62 -18.33 -1.54
N SER A 261 19.70 -18.93 -2.02
CA SER A 261 19.68 -19.70 -3.28
C SER A 261 18.77 -20.93 -3.16
N ALA A 262 18.85 -21.68 -2.06
CA ALA A 262 17.96 -22.81 -1.81
C ALA A 262 16.49 -22.41 -1.75
N LEU A 263 16.17 -21.29 -1.08
CA LEU A 263 14.83 -20.72 -1.02
C LEU A 263 14.32 -20.34 -2.42
N LEU A 264 15.12 -19.61 -3.20
CA LEU A 264 14.75 -19.17 -4.55
C LEU A 264 14.53 -20.38 -5.48
N LEU A 265 15.42 -21.37 -5.46
CA LEU A 265 15.24 -22.61 -6.23
C LEU A 265 13.99 -23.38 -5.83
N TYR A 266 13.65 -23.42 -4.54
CA TYR A 266 12.40 -24.01 -4.07
C TYR A 266 11.19 -23.24 -4.62
N LEU A 267 11.16 -21.92 -4.45
CA LEU A 267 10.05 -21.07 -4.90
C LEU A 267 9.86 -21.09 -6.43
N SER A 268 10.94 -21.28 -7.21
CA SER A 268 10.86 -21.41 -8.66
C SER A 268 9.98 -22.58 -9.13
N LYS A 269 9.83 -23.61 -8.30
CA LYS A 269 9.00 -24.79 -8.56
C LYS A 269 7.54 -24.59 -8.14
N MET A 270 7.25 -23.53 -7.38
CA MET A 270 5.93 -23.23 -6.85
C MET A 270 5.14 -22.33 -7.82
N ASN A 271 3.83 -22.21 -7.61
CA ASN A 271 2.99 -21.29 -8.38
C ASN A 271 3.16 -19.83 -7.91
N CYS A 272 4.38 -19.29 -8.04
CA CYS A 272 4.67 -17.91 -7.66
C CYS A 272 5.69 -17.24 -8.58
N ILE A 273 5.52 -15.93 -8.77
CA ILE A 273 6.46 -15.06 -9.46
C ILE A 273 7.33 -14.42 -8.38
N VAL A 274 8.63 -14.70 -8.41
CA VAL A 274 9.60 -14.12 -7.46
C VAL A 274 10.39 -13.04 -8.16
N ILE A 275 10.48 -11.87 -7.53
CA ILE A 275 11.38 -10.79 -7.95
C ILE A 275 12.26 -10.48 -6.76
N VAL A 276 13.56 -10.74 -6.92
CA VAL A 276 14.55 -10.54 -5.86
C VAL A 276 15.61 -9.54 -6.30
N THR A 277 15.99 -8.63 -5.42
CA THR A 277 17.19 -7.80 -5.58
C THR A 277 18.33 -8.37 -4.73
N THR A 278 19.54 -8.34 -5.27
CA THR A 278 20.73 -8.79 -4.53
C THR A 278 21.99 -8.07 -4.98
N HIS A 279 22.97 -8.02 -4.08
CA HIS A 279 24.36 -7.63 -4.38
C HIS A 279 25.28 -8.84 -4.51
N ASP A 280 24.83 -10.02 -4.09
CA ASP A 280 25.61 -11.25 -4.12
C ASP A 280 25.50 -11.89 -5.51
N LEU A 281 26.54 -11.71 -6.33
CA LEU A 281 26.61 -12.32 -7.67
C LEU A 281 26.58 -13.85 -7.61
N ASP A 282 27.11 -14.44 -6.54
CA ASP A 282 27.10 -15.89 -6.33
C ASP A 282 25.68 -16.48 -6.30
N ILE A 283 24.68 -15.71 -5.83
CA ILE A 283 23.28 -16.14 -5.88
C ILE A 283 22.83 -16.29 -7.33
N ILE A 284 23.23 -15.35 -8.21
CA ILE A 284 22.87 -15.39 -9.63
C ILE A 284 23.38 -16.67 -10.27
N ASP A 285 24.65 -16.98 -10.05
CA ASP A 285 25.31 -18.16 -10.63
C ASP A 285 24.66 -19.47 -10.14
N LEU A 286 24.05 -19.48 -8.96
CA LEU A 286 23.32 -20.63 -8.42
C LEU A 286 21.88 -20.76 -8.93
N VAL A 287 21.25 -19.67 -9.40
CA VAL A 287 19.83 -19.67 -9.79
C VAL A 287 19.56 -19.34 -11.26
N TYR A 288 20.61 -19.11 -12.06
CA TYR A 288 20.54 -18.60 -13.44
C TYR A 288 19.62 -19.41 -14.38
N GLU A 289 19.48 -20.73 -14.17
CA GLU A 289 18.60 -21.57 -14.98
C GLU A 289 17.11 -21.31 -14.77
N LYS A 290 16.73 -20.76 -13.61
CA LYS A 290 15.32 -20.56 -13.21
C LYS A 290 14.95 -19.08 -13.10
N TYR A 291 15.94 -18.20 -13.04
CA TYR A 291 15.74 -16.77 -12.88
C TYR A 291 16.39 -15.99 -14.02
N ALA A 292 15.58 -15.18 -14.70
CA ALA A 292 16.09 -14.20 -15.63
C ALA A 292 16.84 -13.09 -14.87
N THR A 293 17.95 -12.63 -15.43
CA THR A 293 18.83 -11.66 -14.78
C THR A 293 18.58 -10.27 -15.35
N TYR A 294 18.49 -9.30 -14.46
CA TYR A 294 18.38 -7.89 -14.79
C TYR A 294 19.32 -7.08 -13.89
N PHE A 295 19.64 -5.88 -14.32
CA PHE A 295 20.46 -4.96 -13.54
C PHE A 295 20.05 -3.51 -13.74
N PHE A 296 20.34 -2.71 -12.73
CA PHE A 296 20.40 -1.26 -12.83
C PHE A 296 21.86 -0.83 -12.92
N ASP A 297 22.15 0.00 -13.91
CA ASP A 297 23.51 0.41 -14.22
C ASP A 297 23.92 1.66 -13.45
N ASN A 298 25.22 1.92 -13.42
CA ASN A 298 25.76 3.19 -13.01
C ASN A 298 26.88 3.60 -13.96
N SER A 299 27.00 4.90 -14.16
CA SER A 299 28.05 5.47 -15.01
C SER A 299 28.72 6.60 -14.27
N LEU A 300 29.95 6.89 -14.65
CA LEU A 300 30.66 8.07 -14.15
C LEU A 300 30.68 9.11 -15.26
N PHE A 301 30.15 10.29 -14.93
CA PHE A 301 30.18 11.46 -15.80
C PHE A 301 30.81 12.59 -14.99
N ASP A 302 31.91 13.17 -15.47
CA ASP A 302 32.67 14.22 -14.77
C ASP A 302 32.93 13.91 -13.29
N ASN A 303 33.44 12.70 -13.00
CA ASN A 303 33.75 12.26 -11.62
C ASN A 303 32.54 12.13 -10.68
N ILE A 304 31.31 12.28 -11.19
CA ILE A 304 30.05 12.12 -10.46
C ILE A 304 29.37 10.81 -10.86
N LEU A 305 28.90 10.05 -9.87
CA LEU A 305 28.12 8.84 -10.07
C LEU A 305 26.73 9.20 -10.61
N TYR A 306 26.44 8.77 -11.83
CA TYR A 306 25.16 8.96 -12.50
C TYR A 306 24.41 7.64 -12.62
N PHE A 307 23.13 7.68 -12.26
CA PHE A 307 22.19 6.56 -12.36
C PHE A 307 21.11 6.91 -13.38
N ASP A 308 20.98 6.10 -14.43
CA ASP A 308 19.92 6.28 -15.44
C ASP A 308 18.56 5.78 -14.95
N TYR A 309 18.54 5.03 -13.84
CA TYR A 309 17.37 4.38 -13.24
C TYR A 309 16.59 3.52 -14.24
N LYS A 310 17.26 2.95 -15.26
CA LYS A 310 16.68 2.06 -16.24
C LYS A 310 17.07 0.61 -15.96
N ILE A 311 16.07 -0.25 -15.88
CA ILE A 311 16.29 -1.69 -15.80
C ILE A 311 16.76 -2.23 -17.15
N LYS A 312 17.83 -3.02 -17.13
CA LYS A 312 18.46 -3.64 -18.31
C LYS A 312 18.52 -5.15 -18.11
N HIS A 313 18.36 -5.92 -19.18
CA HIS A 313 18.47 -7.38 -19.13
C HIS A 313 19.95 -7.81 -19.11
N GLY A 314 20.27 -8.81 -18.29
CA GLY A 314 21.61 -9.38 -18.14
C GLY A 314 22.23 -9.14 -16.76
N ILE A 315 23.55 -9.27 -16.68
CA ILE A 315 24.36 -9.05 -15.48
C ILE A 315 25.30 -7.87 -15.73
N GLN A 316 25.45 -6.99 -14.73
CA GLN A 316 26.38 -5.86 -14.82
C GLN A 316 27.83 -6.38 -14.85
N SER A 317 28.59 -6.00 -15.89
CA SER A 317 29.96 -6.50 -16.09
C SER A 317 31.04 -5.74 -15.31
N LYS A 318 30.76 -4.52 -14.83
CA LYS A 318 31.76 -3.67 -14.16
C LYS A 318 31.19 -2.97 -12.92
N THR A 319 32.01 -2.91 -11.87
CA THR A 319 31.74 -2.13 -10.65
C THR A 319 32.61 -0.88 -10.64
N ASN A 320 31.98 0.30 -10.74
CA ASN A 320 32.67 1.60 -10.82
C ASN A 320 33.17 2.12 -9.45
N VAL A 321 33.29 1.24 -8.44
CA VAL A 321 33.67 1.61 -7.06
C VAL A 321 35.07 2.24 -7.02
N LEU A 322 36.03 1.66 -7.73
CA LEU A 322 37.41 2.19 -7.76
C LEU A 322 37.48 3.57 -8.42
N GLU A 323 36.63 3.82 -9.42
CA GLU A 323 36.58 5.09 -10.13
C GLU A 323 35.85 6.15 -9.26
N LEU A 324 34.84 5.77 -8.48
CA LEU A 324 34.22 6.63 -7.46
C LEU A 324 35.20 7.02 -6.35
N VAL A 325 35.95 6.06 -5.81
CA VAL A 325 36.90 6.34 -4.73
C VAL A 325 38.00 7.30 -5.22
N LYS A 326 38.43 7.15 -6.48
CA LYS A 326 39.33 8.11 -7.15
C LYS A 326 38.69 9.49 -7.27
N SER A 327 37.42 9.57 -7.63
CA SER A 327 36.72 10.84 -7.85
C SER A 327 36.47 11.64 -6.57
N LEU A 328 36.35 10.95 -5.43
CA LEU A 328 36.22 11.54 -4.10
C LEU A 328 37.56 11.96 -3.47
N ASN A 329 38.66 11.92 -4.22
CA ASN A 329 40.02 12.29 -3.76
C ASN A 329 40.47 11.53 -2.50
N PHE A 330 40.13 10.23 -2.39
CA PHE A 330 40.67 9.40 -1.32
C PHE A 330 42.21 9.34 -1.42
N PRO A 331 42.92 9.20 -0.28
CA PRO A 331 44.36 9.05 -0.27
C PRO A 331 44.85 7.99 -1.29
N PRO A 332 45.85 8.30 -2.14
CA PRO A 332 46.33 7.39 -3.18
C PRO A 332 46.78 6.03 -2.65
N ALA A 333 47.31 6.00 -1.42
CA ALA A 333 47.67 4.77 -0.72
C ALA A 333 46.47 3.82 -0.59
N ILE A 334 45.31 4.32 -0.15
CA ILE A 334 44.08 3.52 0.01
C ILE A 334 43.62 2.96 -1.34
N ILE A 335 43.68 3.76 -2.41
CA ILE A 335 43.30 3.31 -3.76
C ILE A 335 44.23 2.19 -4.23
N SER A 336 45.55 2.36 -4.04
CA SER A 336 46.55 1.36 -4.44
C SER A 336 46.40 0.05 -3.66
N ASP A 337 46.15 0.12 -2.36
CA ASP A 337 45.96 -1.04 -1.50
C ASP A 337 44.63 -1.74 -1.79
N THR A 338 43.57 -0.98 -2.10
CA THR A 338 42.28 -1.55 -2.53
C THR A 338 42.43 -2.35 -3.83
N ILE A 339 43.21 -1.87 -4.81
CA ILE A 339 43.47 -2.60 -6.06
C ILE A 339 44.22 -3.90 -5.78
N LYS A 340 45.26 -3.85 -4.93
CA LYS A 340 46.03 -5.04 -4.54
C LYS A 340 45.13 -6.05 -3.81
N LEU A 341 44.37 -5.60 -2.81
CA LEU A 341 43.47 -6.43 -2.02
C LEU A 341 42.36 -7.06 -2.87
N LYS A 342 41.81 -6.35 -3.85
CA LYS A 342 40.80 -6.90 -4.77
C LYS A 342 41.35 -8.05 -5.62
N GLN A 343 42.66 -8.07 -5.89
CA GLN A 343 43.33 -9.15 -6.63
C GLN A 343 43.68 -10.35 -5.73
N THR A 344 44.01 -10.12 -4.45
CA THR A 344 44.28 -11.18 -3.47
C THR A 344 43.02 -11.81 -2.91
N VAL A 345 41.93 -11.04 -2.77
CA VAL A 345 40.59 -11.55 -2.48
C VAL A 345 40.04 -12.17 -3.78
N LYS A 346 40.56 -13.34 -4.15
CA LYS A 346 39.80 -14.25 -5.00
C LYS A 346 38.56 -14.64 -4.20
N LEU A 347 37.42 -14.01 -4.51
CA LEU A 347 36.14 -14.66 -4.25
C LEU A 347 36.25 -16.07 -4.86
N PRO A 348 35.95 -17.13 -4.09
CA PRO A 348 36.23 -18.49 -4.52
C PRO A 348 35.42 -18.78 -5.79
N ILE A 349 36.08 -18.70 -6.94
CA ILE A 349 35.62 -19.28 -8.20
C ILE A 349 35.61 -20.79 -7.96
N ILE A 350 34.45 -21.35 -7.62
CA ILE A 350 34.28 -22.79 -7.62
C ILE A 350 33.99 -23.18 -9.07
N LYS A 351 34.86 -24.04 -9.60
CA LYS A 351 34.82 -24.61 -10.94
C LYS A 351 33.53 -25.36 -11.24
#